data_AF-A0A8T5NC50-F1
#
_entry.id   AF-A0A8T5NC50-F1
#
_cell.length_a   1.000
_cell.length_b   1.000
_cell.length_c   1.000
_cell.angle_alpha   90.00
_cell.angle_beta   90.00
_cell.angle_gamma   90.00
#
_symmetry.space_group_name_H-M   'P 1'
#
loop_
_entity.id
_entity.type
_entity.pdbx_description
1 polymer ?
#
loop_
_entity_poly.entity_id
_entity_poly.type
_entity_poly.pdbx_seq_one_letter_code
_entity_poly.pdbx_strand_id
1 'polypeptide(L)'
;MFDPSDFLDLARELGKNNEARIRTAVGRAYYASFLAIRNSMAIEEKTPEVHRTVLSMLYKKNAVIANKLHYLRRQRNIADYDTKLAMGADDADKAVKLAEEITEWRG
;
A
#
# COMPACT_ATOMS: atom_id res chain seq x y z
N MET A 1 -13.49 -9.76 11.94
CA MET A 1 -12.73 -9.67 10.67
C MET A 1 -11.96 -8.36 10.73
N PHE A 2 -10.67 -8.34 10.38
CA PHE A 2 -9.87 -7.11 10.39
C PHE A 2 -10.22 -6.24 9.17
N ASP A 3 -10.39 -4.92 9.37
CA ASP A 3 -10.70 -3.99 8.29
C ASP A 3 -9.40 -3.38 7.73
N PRO A 4 -9.08 -3.55 6.44
CA PRO A 4 -7.92 -2.91 5.83
C PRO A 4 -7.84 -1.38 5.99
N SER A 5 -8.98 -0.69 6.19
CA SER A 5 -9.02 0.75 6.44
C SER A 5 -8.35 1.16 7.75
N ASP A 6 -8.32 0.27 8.77
CA ASP A 6 -7.58 0.51 10.02
C ASP A 6 -6.09 0.77 9.76
N PHE A 7 -5.50 0.13 8.74
CA PHE A 7 -4.11 0.41 8.35
C PHE A 7 -3.96 1.76 7.65
N LEU A 8 -4.97 2.24 6.94
CA LEU A 8 -4.93 3.55 6.31
C LEU A 8 -5.00 4.66 7.36
N ASP A 9 -5.84 4.50 8.38
CA ASP A 9 -5.90 5.42 9.52
C ASP A 9 -4.58 5.46 10.27
N LEU A 10 -4.01 4.29 10.57
CA LEU A 10 -2.68 4.22 11.19
C LEU A 10 -1.59 4.88 10.33
N ALA A 11 -1.66 4.75 8.99
CA ALA A 11 -0.71 5.41 8.10
C ALA A 11 -0.80 6.95 8.21
N ARG A 12 -2.01 7.52 8.32
CA ARG A 12 -2.23 8.96 8.50
C ARG A 12 -1.64 9.47 9.82
N GLU A 13 -1.77 8.70 10.89
CA GLU A 13 -1.22 9.05 12.21
C GLU A 13 0.32 9.03 12.23
N LEU A 14 0.91 8.09 11.51
CA LEU A 14 2.35 7.85 11.52
C LEU A 14 3.14 8.74 10.55
N GLY A 15 2.50 9.37 9.55
CA GLY A 15 3.17 10.11 8.48
C GLY A 15 3.97 11.37 8.86
N LYS A 16 4.30 11.57 10.15
CA LYS A 16 4.99 12.75 10.68
C LYS A 16 6.13 12.37 11.64
N ASN A 17 7.00 13.35 11.88
CA ASN A 17 8.10 13.35 12.84
C ASN A 17 9.38 12.63 12.36
N ASN A 18 9.55 11.36 12.72
CA ASN A 18 10.80 10.64 12.51
C ASN A 18 10.68 9.61 11.39
N GLU A 19 11.83 9.25 10.82
CA GLU A 19 11.92 8.39 9.66
C GLU A 19 11.33 6.99 9.90
N ALA A 20 11.46 6.43 11.10
CA ALA A 20 10.87 5.13 11.43
C ALA A 20 9.34 5.17 11.34
N ARG A 21 8.70 6.24 11.82
CA ARG A 21 7.24 6.44 11.68
C ARG A 21 6.84 6.62 10.22
N ILE A 22 7.58 7.44 9.46
CA ILE A 22 7.35 7.69 8.03
C ILE A 22 7.43 6.37 7.23
N ARG A 23 8.50 5.59 7.42
CA ARG A 23 8.67 4.27 6.78
C ARG A 23 7.52 3.33 7.13
N THR A 24 7.14 3.31 8.41
CA THR A 24 5.99 2.51 8.87
C THR A 24 4.69 2.96 8.21
N ALA A 25 4.45 4.26 8.08
CA ALA A 25 3.26 4.82 7.43
C ALA A 25 3.15 4.35 5.98
N VAL A 26 4.24 4.43 5.21
CA VAL A 26 4.31 3.92 3.82
C VAL A 26 3.98 2.43 3.76
N GLY A 27 4.55 1.63 4.68
CA GLY A 27 4.26 0.22 4.80
C GLY A 27 2.77 -0.06 5.07
N ARG A 28 2.15 0.68 5.99
CA ARG A 28 0.72 0.54 6.33
C ARG A 28 -0.19 0.96 5.19
N ALA A 29 0.11 2.07 4.50
CA ALA A 29 -0.63 2.51 3.31
C ALA A 29 -0.63 1.44 2.20
N TYR A 30 0.51 0.79 1.97
CA TYR A 30 0.59 -0.35 1.05
C TYR A 30 -0.28 -1.53 1.49
N TYR A 31 -0.22 -1.93 2.77
CA TYR A 31 -1.01 -3.07 3.25
C TYR A 31 -2.52 -2.81 3.24
N ALA A 32 -2.96 -1.60 3.58
CA ALA A 32 -4.36 -1.18 3.43
C ALA A 32 -4.83 -1.39 1.98
N SER A 33 -4.08 -0.82 1.04
CA SER A 33 -4.34 -0.90 -0.41
C SER A 33 -4.36 -2.35 -0.90
N PHE A 34 -3.32 -3.11 -0.59
CA PHE A 34 -3.17 -4.49 -1.04
C PHE A 34 -4.29 -5.40 -0.52
N LEU A 35 -4.64 -5.29 0.76
CA LEU A 35 -5.70 -6.10 1.36
C LEU A 35 -7.07 -5.71 0.83
N ALA A 36 -7.35 -4.42 0.63
CA ALA A 36 -8.61 -3.95 0.05
C ALA A 36 -8.82 -4.54 -1.36
N ILE A 37 -7.80 -4.46 -2.23
CA ILE A 37 -7.84 -5.03 -3.58
C ILE A 37 -7.93 -6.56 -3.54
N ARG A 38 -7.13 -7.23 -2.71
CA ARG A 38 -7.14 -8.69 -2.62
C ARG A 38 -8.51 -9.20 -2.20
N ASN A 39 -9.12 -8.56 -1.20
CA ASN A 39 -10.43 -8.92 -0.69
C ASN A 39 -11.53 -8.63 -1.72
N SER A 40 -11.49 -7.50 -2.43
CA SER A 40 -12.49 -7.17 -3.46
C SER A 40 -12.44 -8.10 -4.67
N MET A 41 -11.29 -8.71 -4.95
CA MET A 41 -11.13 -9.74 -5.98
C MET A 41 -11.30 -11.18 -5.46
N ALA A 42 -11.68 -11.34 -4.18
CA ALA A 42 -11.84 -12.64 -3.52
C ALA A 42 -10.62 -13.59 -3.65
N ILE A 43 -9.41 -13.04 -3.58
CA ILE A 43 -8.17 -13.82 -3.68
C ILE A 43 -7.78 -14.32 -2.29
N GLU A 44 -7.80 -15.65 -2.11
CA GLU A 44 -7.51 -16.30 -0.82
C GLU A 44 -6.05 -16.75 -0.66
N GLU A 45 -5.23 -16.64 -1.71
CA GLU A 45 -3.82 -17.01 -1.70
C GLU A 45 -3.06 -16.26 -0.59
N LYS A 46 -2.24 -16.99 0.19
CA LYS A 46 -1.45 -16.45 1.32
C LYS A 46 0.06 -16.60 1.12
N THR A 47 0.47 -17.15 0.00
CA THR A 47 1.87 -17.32 -0.37
C THR A 47 2.51 -15.96 -0.66
N PRO A 48 3.85 -15.82 -0.62
CA PRO A 48 4.52 -14.59 -1.04
C PRO A 48 4.17 -14.13 -2.47
N GLU A 49 3.83 -15.07 -3.34
CA GLU A 49 3.46 -14.87 -4.74
C GLU A 49 2.15 -14.09 -4.92
N VAL A 50 1.27 -14.10 -3.90
CA VAL A 50 -0.04 -13.42 -3.94
C VAL A 50 0.05 -11.97 -4.40
N HIS A 51 1.12 -11.26 -4.06
CA HIS A 51 1.29 -9.87 -4.45
C HIS A 51 1.43 -9.69 -5.96
N ARG A 52 2.12 -10.64 -6.62
CA ARG A 52 2.24 -10.68 -8.08
C ARG A 52 0.90 -11.07 -8.71
N THR A 53 0.21 -12.05 -8.13
CA THR A 53 -1.13 -12.49 -8.57
C THR A 53 -2.12 -11.32 -8.55
N VAL A 54 -2.24 -10.63 -7.42
CA VAL A 54 -3.11 -9.46 -7.23
C VAL A 54 -2.80 -8.37 -8.25
N LEU A 55 -1.53 -8.01 -8.43
CA LEU A 55 -1.16 -7.00 -9.43
C LEU A 55 -1.49 -7.45 -10.86
N SER A 56 -1.20 -8.70 -11.23
CA SER A 56 -1.50 -9.21 -12.57
C SER A 56 -3.00 -9.20 -12.88
N MET A 57 -3.83 -9.60 -11.91
CA MET A 57 -5.29 -9.56 -12.05
C MET A 57 -5.81 -8.12 -12.10
N LEU A 58 -5.28 -7.24 -11.25
CA LEU A 58 -5.67 -5.83 -11.22
C LEU A 58 -5.29 -5.12 -12.52
N TYR A 59 -4.13 -5.41 -13.13
CA TYR A 59 -3.74 -4.86 -14.43
C TYR A 59 -4.74 -5.18 -15.54
N LYS A 60 -5.34 -6.38 -15.52
CA LYS A 60 -6.36 -6.78 -16.49
C LYS A 60 -7.69 -6.03 -16.31
N LYS A 61 -7.98 -5.55 -15.10
CA LYS A 61 -9.23 -4.83 -14.75
C LYS A 61 -9.07 -3.31 -14.84
N ASN A 62 -8.00 -2.77 -14.29
CA ASN A 62 -7.72 -1.35 -14.23
C ASN A 62 -6.22 -1.09 -14.08
N ALA A 63 -5.56 -0.79 -15.21
CA ALA A 63 -4.12 -0.52 -15.23
C ALA A 63 -3.72 0.72 -14.42
N VAL A 64 -4.61 1.71 -14.27
CA VAL A 64 -4.33 2.92 -13.49
C VAL A 64 -4.21 2.60 -12.01
N ILE A 65 -5.19 1.89 -11.44
CA ILE A 65 -5.15 1.46 -10.03
C ILE A 65 -4.03 0.44 -9.82
N ALA A 66 -3.78 -0.45 -10.78
CA ALA A 66 -2.65 -1.38 -10.73
C ALA A 66 -1.30 -0.67 -10.64
N ASN A 67 -1.09 0.38 -11.44
CA ASN A 67 0.14 1.17 -11.40
C ASN A 67 0.34 1.87 -10.05
N LYS A 68 -0.74 2.41 -9.44
CA LYS A 68 -0.68 3.03 -8.11
C LYS A 68 -0.31 2.00 -7.04
N LEU A 69 -0.97 0.83 -7.04
CA LEU A 69 -0.65 -0.26 -6.09
C LEU A 69 0.79 -0.77 -6.28
N HIS A 70 1.23 -0.91 -7.53
CA HIS A 70 2.59 -1.32 -7.85
C HIS A 70 3.62 -0.30 -7.36
N TYR A 71 3.35 1.00 -7.53
CA TYR A 71 4.17 2.06 -6.98
C TYR A 71 4.27 1.95 -5.45
N LEU A 72 3.15 1.80 -4.73
CA LEU A 72 3.17 1.62 -3.27
C LEU A 72 3.98 0.40 -2.84
N ARG A 73 3.89 -0.72 -3.59
CA ARG A 73 4.73 -1.90 -3.33
C ARG A 73 6.22 -1.58 -3.41
N ARG A 74 6.64 -0.79 -4.41
CA ARG A 74 8.04 -0.37 -4.55
C ARG A 74 8.46 0.56 -3.41
N GLN A 75 7.61 1.52 -3.04
CA GLN A 75 7.89 2.43 -1.92
C GLN A 75 8.00 1.67 -0.58
N ARG A 76 7.12 0.69 -0.34
CA ARG A 76 7.21 -0.19 0.84
C ARG A 76 8.51 -0.99 0.89
N ASN A 77 9.00 -1.48 -0.25
CA ASN A 77 10.31 -2.16 -0.29
C ASN A 77 11.46 -1.21 0.04
N ILE A 78 11.44 0.03 -0.47
CA ILE A 78 12.44 1.06 -0.13
C ILE A 78 12.37 1.38 1.37
N ALA A 79 11.17 1.63 1.89
CA ALA A 79 10.92 1.97 3.28
C ALA A 79 11.41 0.88 4.25
N ASP A 80 11.25 -0.39 3.90
CA ASP A 80 11.60 -1.49 4.81
C ASP A 80 13.05 -1.98 4.67
N TYR A 81 13.65 -1.89 3.48
CA TYR A 81 14.94 -2.54 3.22
C TYR A 81 16.07 -1.58 2.84
N ASP A 82 15.77 -0.38 2.33
CA ASP A 82 16.81 0.57 1.95
C ASP A 82 17.09 1.56 3.09
N THR A 83 18.08 1.24 3.91
CA THR A 83 18.51 2.06 5.05
C THR A 83 19.41 3.23 4.66
N LYS A 84 19.80 3.35 3.38
CA LYS A 84 20.66 4.43 2.89
C LYS A 84 19.87 5.60 2.32
N LEU A 85 18.62 5.36 1.92
CA LEU A 85 17.71 6.38 1.41
C LEU A 85 16.88 6.99 2.54
N ALA A 86 17.01 8.29 2.76
CA ALA A 86 16.14 8.99 3.70
C ALA A 86 14.71 9.11 3.14
N MET A 87 13.71 9.01 4.00
CA MET A 87 12.30 9.25 3.66
C MET A 87 11.72 10.41 4.46
N GLY A 88 10.95 11.25 3.77
CA GLY A 88 10.33 12.44 4.33
C GLY A 88 8.82 12.31 4.53
N ALA A 89 8.22 13.31 5.19
CA ALA A 89 6.77 13.38 5.37
C ALA A 89 6.01 13.34 4.02
N ASP A 90 6.56 13.96 2.98
CA ASP A 90 5.98 13.95 1.63
C ASP A 90 5.84 12.53 1.05
N ASP A 91 6.75 11.61 1.38
CA ASP A 91 6.66 10.22 0.95
C ASP A 91 5.48 9.51 1.61
N ALA A 92 5.28 9.75 2.91
CA ALA A 92 4.14 9.21 3.66
C ALA A 92 2.82 9.82 3.16
N ASP A 93 2.75 11.14 2.98
CA ASP A 93 1.56 11.84 2.49
C ASP A 93 1.15 11.34 1.10
N LYS A 94 2.13 11.17 0.20
CA LYS A 94 1.89 10.58 -1.12
C LYS A 94 1.40 9.15 -1.02
N ALA A 95 1.98 8.34 -0.13
CA ALA A 95 1.57 6.96 0.05
C ALA A 95 0.12 6.85 0.57
N VAL A 96 -0.25 7.70 1.53
CA VAL A 96 -1.62 7.79 2.07
C VAL A 96 -2.62 8.19 0.99
N LYS A 97 -2.35 9.26 0.21
CA LYS A 97 -3.23 9.70 -0.88
C LYS A 97 -3.47 8.61 -1.92
N LEU A 98 -2.41 7.90 -2.32
CA LEU A 98 -2.56 6.79 -3.26
C LEU A 98 -3.35 5.64 -2.65
N ALA A 99 -3.18 5.36 -1.36
CA ALA A 99 -3.93 4.32 -0.68
C ALA A 99 -5.42 4.66 -0.59
N GLU A 100 -5.78 5.91 -0.31
CA GLU A 100 -7.17 6.39 -0.36
C GLU A 100 -7.80 6.09 -1.72
N GLU A 101 -7.18 6.55 -2.81
CA GLU A 101 -7.66 6.33 -4.18
C GLU A 101 -7.79 4.83 -4.54
N ILE A 102 -6.90 3.97 -4.03
CA ILE A 102 -6.95 2.53 -4.29
C ILE A 102 -8.06 1.87 -3.47
N THR A 103 -8.23 2.24 -2.20
CA THR A 103 -9.22 1.61 -1.30
C THR A 103 -10.67 1.93 -1.69
N GLU A 104 -10.88 3.06 -2.36
CA GLU A 104 -12.17 3.46 -2.91
C GLU A 104 -12.52 2.74 -4.22
N TRP A 105 -11.57 2.08 -4.87
CA TRP A 105 -11.83 1.35 -6.09
C TRP A 105 -12.80 0.19 -5.84
N ARG A 106 -13.96 0.26 -6.51
CA ARG A 106 -14.92 -0.83 -6.64
C ARG A 106 -14.85 -1.30 -8.10
N GLY A 107 -14.43 -2.54 -8.30
CA GLY A 107 -14.17 -3.12 -9.62
C GLY A 107 -15.40 -3.49 -10.43
#